data_AF-A0A072PJL7-F1
#
_entry.id   AF-A0A072PJL7-F1
#
_cell.length_a   1.000
_cell.length_b   1.000
_cell.length_c   1.000
_cell.angle_alpha   90.00
_cell.angle_beta   90.00
_cell.angle_gamma   90.00
#
_symmetry.space_group_name_H-M   'P 1'
#
loop_
_entity.id
_entity.type
_entity.pdbx_description
1 polymer ?
#
loop_
_entity_poly.entity_id
_entity_poly.type
_entity_poly.pdbx_seq_one_letter_code
_entity_poly.pdbx_strand_id
1 'polypeptide(L)'
;TLQELGIENLRTAERIFRLQRTRLLEVGSSPASAAQLAKTSDKWKSKYAEHMSTVEAELMTSHRVLGALFYAAAMTDLSTYNQASYWEMGKFSLQIAFEFDYEDAAIAFARIELRANGLRPKGDPQSLLKPVDLPPKILGYIHRAAMSRSDWRAMSLYLDYALRKPQNKVTAQNSYQIAVDLSRMAGPSSTNVDDVSPSERYELPWFQLQKAADEYYAHLPEDSPEAASVQQMYVKALNTGRDRWNDSRAAELLLRNTDEITPGSTRWVELLTQAAMQGNPDSCFKLGHYLLRQEGWHPDCLGSTRPQSRTSFWWIELSAYAMRHYPVWARQRYLLLAVLLRENGFEKEAKSYL
;
A
#
# COMPACT_ATOMS: atom_id res chain seq x y z
N THR A 1 18.15 2.50 -22.69
CA THR A 1 17.92 3.92 -23.03
C THR A 1 17.64 4.07 -24.52
N LEU A 2 17.04 5.18 -25.01
CA LEU A 2 16.81 5.37 -26.46
C LEU A 2 18.12 5.39 -27.28
N GLN A 3 19.23 5.78 -26.65
CA GLN A 3 20.58 5.65 -27.21
C GLN A 3 20.99 4.18 -27.44
N GLU A 4 20.69 3.28 -26.51
CA GLU A 4 20.93 1.83 -26.70
C GLU A 4 20.08 1.23 -27.83
N LEU A 5 19.02 1.91 -28.25
CA LEU A 5 18.16 1.52 -29.36
C LEU A 5 18.59 2.16 -30.70
N GLY A 6 19.69 2.93 -30.72
CA GLY A 6 20.24 3.55 -31.93
C GLY A 6 19.70 4.95 -32.25
N ILE A 7 19.07 5.64 -31.29
CA ILE A 7 18.60 7.02 -31.48
C ILE A 7 19.66 8.02 -30.99
N GLU A 8 20.20 8.80 -31.93
CA GLU A 8 21.24 9.78 -31.68
C GLU A 8 20.61 11.13 -31.30
N ASN A 9 19.53 11.55 -31.98
CA ASN A 9 18.87 12.84 -31.74
C ASN A 9 17.74 12.76 -30.69
N LEU A 10 18.11 12.44 -29.45
CA LEU A 10 17.18 12.19 -28.34
C LEU A 10 16.19 13.31 -28.07
N ARG A 11 16.65 14.57 -28.02
CA ARG A 11 15.78 15.73 -27.69
C ARG A 11 14.69 15.94 -28.73
N THR A 12 15.01 15.69 -29.99
CA THR A 12 14.06 15.86 -31.09
C THR A 12 13.04 14.74 -31.10
N ALA A 13 13.48 13.49 -30.90
CA ALA A 13 12.60 12.34 -30.72
C ALA A 13 11.62 12.55 -29.57
N GLU A 14 12.11 12.96 -28.40
CA GLU A 14 11.28 13.20 -27.22
C GLU A 14 10.24 14.30 -27.47
N ARG A 15 10.64 15.41 -28.10
CA ARG A 15 9.74 16.52 -28.42
C ARG A 15 8.60 16.10 -29.35
N ILE A 16 8.92 15.36 -30.42
CA ILE A 16 7.92 14.88 -31.38
C ILE A 16 7.01 13.85 -30.71
N PHE A 17 7.57 12.93 -29.93
CA PHE A 17 6.81 11.91 -29.21
C PHE A 17 5.87 12.52 -28.16
N ARG A 18 6.32 13.53 -27.42
CA ARG A 18 5.46 14.26 -26.47
C ARG A 18 4.28 14.90 -27.19
N LEU A 19 4.52 15.55 -28.33
CA LEU A 19 3.43 16.10 -29.16
C LEU A 19 2.48 15.01 -29.65
N GLN A 20 3.00 13.85 -30.07
CA GLN A 20 2.20 12.70 -30.47
C GLN A 20 1.27 12.24 -29.36
N ARG A 21 1.82 12.02 -28.15
CA ARG A 21 1.04 11.62 -26.97
C ARG A 21 -0.09 12.60 -26.66
N THR A 22 0.24 13.89 -26.58
CA THR A 22 -0.76 14.94 -26.30
C THR A 22 -1.90 14.92 -27.32
N ARG A 23 -1.57 14.85 -28.62
CA ARG A 23 -2.58 14.80 -29.68
C ARG A 23 -3.43 13.52 -29.63
N LEU A 24 -2.83 12.37 -29.33
CA LEU A 24 -3.59 11.12 -29.21
C LEU A 24 -4.61 11.18 -28.07
N LEU A 25 -4.28 11.83 -26.95
CA LEU A 25 -5.22 12.04 -25.85
C LEU A 25 -6.31 13.06 -26.21
N GLU A 26 -5.94 14.20 -26.79
CA GLU A 26 -6.88 15.27 -27.17
C GLU A 26 -7.96 14.82 -28.15
N VAL A 27 -7.63 13.88 -29.05
CA VAL A 27 -8.60 13.32 -30.02
C VAL A 27 -9.66 12.45 -29.33
N GLY A 28 -9.49 12.09 -28.06
CA GLY A 28 -10.45 11.29 -27.30
C GLY A 28 -10.58 9.85 -27.82
N SER A 29 -9.58 9.36 -28.55
CA SER A 29 -9.55 7.99 -29.03
C SER A 29 -9.41 6.99 -27.89
N SER A 30 -10.02 5.81 -28.02
CA SER A 30 -9.73 4.71 -27.10
C SER A 30 -8.24 4.36 -27.14
N PRO A 31 -7.65 3.81 -26.07
CA PRO A 31 -6.22 3.45 -26.06
C PRO A 31 -5.81 2.51 -27.21
N ALA A 32 -6.68 1.56 -27.59
CA ALA A 32 -6.44 0.67 -28.73
C ALA A 32 -6.39 1.43 -30.07
N SER A 33 -7.35 2.34 -30.29
CA SER A 33 -7.36 3.20 -31.48
C SER A 33 -6.16 4.14 -31.49
N ALA A 34 -5.78 4.69 -30.33
CA ALA A 34 -4.63 5.56 -30.19
C ALA A 34 -3.31 4.83 -30.46
N ALA A 35 -3.16 3.58 -30.00
CA ALA A 35 -2.01 2.72 -30.31
C ALA A 35 -1.92 2.45 -31.82
N GLN A 36 -3.04 2.12 -32.45
CA GLN A 36 -3.09 1.92 -33.90
C GLN A 36 -2.70 3.19 -34.65
N LEU A 37 -3.26 4.35 -34.28
CA LEU A 37 -2.91 5.64 -34.85
C LEU A 37 -1.44 6.00 -34.64
N ALA A 38 -0.87 5.69 -33.47
CA ALA A 38 0.54 5.96 -33.20
C ALA A 38 1.46 5.18 -34.15
N LYS A 39 1.07 3.95 -34.49
CA LYS A 39 1.80 3.03 -35.36
C LYS A 39 1.62 3.33 -36.85
N THR A 40 0.38 3.59 -37.29
CA THR A 40 0.06 3.61 -38.73
C THR A 40 -0.06 5.00 -39.32
N SER A 41 -0.19 6.05 -38.51
CA SER A 41 -0.42 7.39 -39.05
C SER A 41 0.77 7.91 -39.84
N ASP A 42 0.54 8.18 -41.13
CA ASP A 42 1.54 8.78 -42.01
C ASP A 42 1.98 10.17 -41.52
N LYS A 43 1.11 10.89 -40.81
CA LYS A 43 1.46 12.16 -40.16
C LYS A 43 2.65 12.01 -39.21
N TRP A 44 2.66 10.97 -38.37
CA TRP A 44 3.74 10.76 -37.40
C TRP A 44 4.99 10.23 -38.08
N LYS A 45 4.85 9.31 -39.03
CA LYS A 45 5.96 8.82 -39.86
C LYS A 45 6.70 9.95 -40.57
N SER A 46 5.96 10.82 -41.28
CA SER A 46 6.54 11.98 -41.96
C SER A 46 7.21 12.93 -40.97
N LYS A 47 6.57 13.19 -39.82
CA LYS A 47 7.12 14.11 -38.83
C LYS A 47 8.41 13.62 -38.18
N TYR A 48 8.58 12.31 -37.98
CA TYR A 48 9.86 11.75 -37.55
C TYR A 48 10.90 11.81 -38.68
N ALA A 49 10.52 11.45 -39.91
CA ALA A 49 11.41 11.48 -41.07
C ALA A 49 11.90 12.90 -41.46
N GLU A 50 11.13 13.95 -41.17
CA GLU A 50 11.52 15.36 -41.36
C GLU A 50 12.69 15.80 -40.46
N HIS A 51 12.93 15.08 -39.37
CA HIS A 51 13.78 15.56 -38.27
C HIS A 51 14.83 14.55 -37.80
N MET A 52 14.80 13.33 -38.33
CA MET A 52 15.62 12.20 -37.92
C MET A 52 16.09 11.42 -39.14
N SER A 53 17.14 10.60 -38.98
CA SER A 53 17.55 9.67 -40.03
C SER A 53 16.43 8.65 -40.32
N THR A 54 16.45 8.02 -41.50
CA THR A 54 15.46 7.00 -41.89
C THR A 54 15.37 5.88 -40.86
N VAL A 55 16.52 5.40 -40.38
CA VAL A 55 16.60 4.33 -39.37
C VAL A 55 15.98 4.76 -38.04
N GLU A 56 16.27 5.97 -37.57
CA GLU A 56 15.68 6.50 -36.33
C GLU A 56 14.16 6.73 -36.46
N ALA A 57 13.70 7.22 -37.61
CA ALA A 57 12.27 7.43 -37.85
C ALA A 57 11.50 6.10 -37.89
N GLU A 58 12.09 5.06 -38.49
CA GLU A 58 11.54 3.69 -38.46
C GLU A 58 11.51 3.13 -37.04
N LEU A 59 12.58 3.33 -36.25
CA LEU A 59 12.62 2.93 -34.84
C LEU A 59 11.51 3.60 -34.03
N MET A 60 11.30 4.91 -34.20
CA MET A 60 10.26 5.69 -33.51
C MET A 60 8.82 5.27 -33.85
N THR A 61 8.62 4.47 -34.89
CA THR A 61 7.31 3.94 -35.29
C THR A 61 7.19 2.43 -35.08
N SER A 62 8.27 1.79 -34.60
CA SER A 62 8.29 0.36 -34.32
C SER A 62 7.46 0.03 -33.08
N HIS A 63 6.78 -1.13 -33.14
CA HIS A 63 5.89 -1.63 -32.07
C HIS A 63 6.58 -1.67 -30.71
N ARG A 64 7.77 -2.26 -30.66
CA ARG A 64 8.54 -2.46 -29.43
C ARG A 64 9.02 -1.13 -28.82
N VAL A 65 9.53 -0.22 -29.65
CA VAL A 65 10.03 1.08 -29.18
C VAL A 65 8.90 1.96 -28.71
N LEU A 66 7.76 1.98 -29.43
CA LEU A 66 6.58 2.71 -29.01
C LEU A 66 6.08 2.22 -27.65
N GLY A 67 5.95 0.91 -27.43
CA GLY A 67 5.56 0.36 -26.12
C GLY A 67 6.46 0.84 -24.98
N ALA A 68 7.78 0.76 -25.16
CA ALA A 68 8.76 1.21 -24.17
C ALA A 68 8.72 2.74 -23.95
N LEU A 69 8.54 3.52 -25.01
CA LEU A 69 8.44 4.98 -24.95
C LEU A 69 7.20 5.44 -24.19
N PHE A 70 6.04 4.86 -24.50
CA PHE A 70 4.78 5.16 -23.81
C PHE A 70 4.88 4.78 -22.33
N TYR A 71 5.47 3.62 -22.02
CA TYR A 71 5.69 3.20 -20.63
C TYR A 71 6.62 4.17 -19.88
N ALA A 72 7.81 4.46 -20.42
CA ALA A 72 8.79 5.33 -19.77
C ALA A 72 8.25 6.76 -19.55
N ALA A 73 7.53 7.29 -20.54
CA ALA A 73 6.93 8.61 -20.43
C ALA A 73 5.76 8.62 -19.43
N ALA A 74 4.98 7.54 -19.35
CA ALA A 74 3.95 7.41 -18.33
C ALA A 74 4.52 7.34 -16.91
N MET A 75 5.61 6.60 -16.69
CA MET A 75 6.26 6.54 -15.39
C MET A 75 6.81 7.90 -14.96
N THR A 76 7.30 8.70 -15.92
CA THR A 76 7.71 10.09 -15.68
C THR A 76 6.53 10.97 -15.27
N ASP A 77 5.41 10.86 -15.99
CA ASP A 77 4.19 11.65 -15.73
C ASP A 77 3.54 11.29 -14.38
N LEU A 78 3.64 10.02 -13.97
CA LEU A 78 3.05 9.48 -12.74
C LEU A 78 4.02 9.55 -11.54
N SER A 79 5.21 10.10 -11.73
CA SER A 79 6.14 10.39 -10.64
C SER A 79 5.54 11.41 -9.67
N THR A 80 5.95 11.37 -8.40
CA THR A 80 5.38 12.20 -7.32
C THR A 80 5.37 13.69 -7.63
N TYR A 81 6.33 14.19 -8.41
CA TYR A 81 6.43 15.60 -8.79
C TYR A 81 5.48 16.00 -9.92
N ASN A 82 5.13 15.08 -10.81
CA ASN A 82 4.35 15.35 -12.02
C ASN A 82 2.89 14.90 -11.92
N GLN A 83 2.60 14.02 -10.97
CA GLN A 83 1.32 13.32 -10.85
C GLN A 83 0.11 14.27 -10.86
N ALA A 84 0.21 15.41 -10.17
CA ALA A 84 -0.91 16.36 -10.05
C ALA A 84 -1.35 16.97 -11.39
N SER A 85 -0.44 17.11 -12.35
CA SER A 85 -0.72 17.74 -13.64
C SER A 85 -0.87 16.75 -14.79
N TYR A 86 -0.28 15.56 -14.67
CA TYR A 86 -0.17 14.60 -15.77
C TYR A 86 -0.80 13.24 -15.49
N TRP A 87 -1.62 13.12 -14.44
CA TRP A 87 -2.28 11.87 -14.05
C TRP A 87 -2.99 11.14 -15.21
N GLU A 88 -3.92 11.81 -15.89
CA GLU A 88 -4.69 11.20 -16.98
C GLU A 88 -3.81 10.86 -18.19
N MET A 89 -2.82 11.69 -18.50
CA MET A 89 -1.86 11.44 -19.58
C MET A 89 -1.00 10.19 -19.31
N GLY A 90 -0.53 10.06 -18.07
CA GLY A 90 0.25 8.91 -17.62
C GLY A 90 -0.57 7.62 -17.73
N LYS A 91 -1.78 7.61 -17.17
CA LYS A 91 -2.71 6.47 -17.25
C LYS A 91 -3.06 6.07 -18.68
N PHE A 92 -3.34 7.05 -19.54
CA PHE A 92 -3.60 6.81 -20.95
C PHE A 92 -2.40 6.18 -21.65
N SER A 93 -1.19 6.67 -21.33
CA SER A 93 0.05 6.18 -21.92
C SER A 93 0.41 4.77 -21.46
N LEU A 94 0.14 4.39 -20.20
CA LEU A 94 0.27 2.99 -19.76
C LEU A 94 -0.68 2.05 -20.52
N GLN A 95 -1.92 2.47 -20.74
CA GLN A 95 -2.87 1.68 -21.52
C GLN A 95 -2.39 1.50 -22.96
N ILE A 96 -1.88 2.55 -23.61
CA ILE A 96 -1.29 2.44 -24.95
C ILE A 96 -0.05 1.54 -24.95
N ALA A 97 0.84 1.67 -23.96
CA ALA A 97 2.01 0.80 -23.86
C ALA A 97 1.61 -0.68 -23.77
N PHE A 98 0.53 -0.97 -23.04
CA PHE A 98 -0.01 -2.33 -22.96
C PHE A 98 -0.64 -2.80 -24.29
N GLU A 99 -1.24 -1.91 -25.08
CA GLU A 99 -1.66 -2.22 -26.46
C GLU A 99 -0.48 -2.54 -27.40
N PHE A 100 0.73 -2.11 -27.04
CA PHE A 100 2.00 -2.48 -27.70
C PHE A 100 2.67 -3.70 -27.06
N ASP A 101 1.92 -4.56 -26.36
CA ASP A 101 2.41 -5.77 -25.67
C ASP A 101 3.49 -5.51 -24.61
N TYR A 102 3.55 -4.28 -24.07
CA TYR A 102 4.43 -3.98 -22.94
C TYR A 102 3.73 -4.36 -21.63
N GLU A 103 3.84 -5.64 -21.26
CA GLU A 103 3.09 -6.26 -20.16
C GLU A 103 3.25 -5.56 -18.79
N ASP A 104 4.44 -5.06 -18.47
CA ASP A 104 4.70 -4.31 -17.24
C ASP A 104 3.82 -3.05 -17.14
N ALA A 105 3.31 -2.51 -18.26
CA ALA A 105 2.40 -1.37 -18.25
C ALA A 105 1.04 -1.71 -17.63
N ALA A 106 0.53 -2.93 -17.81
CA ALA A 106 -0.71 -3.37 -17.17
C ALA A 106 -0.54 -3.47 -15.66
N ILE A 107 0.60 -3.98 -15.19
CA ILE A 107 0.96 -4.08 -13.76
C ILE A 107 1.07 -2.67 -13.16
N ALA A 108 1.80 -1.77 -13.81
CA ALA A 108 1.97 -0.40 -13.37
C ALA A 108 0.61 0.34 -13.30
N PHE A 109 -0.23 0.19 -14.32
CA PHE A 109 -1.55 0.82 -14.37
C PHE A 109 -2.44 0.33 -13.22
N ALA A 110 -2.57 -0.99 -13.06
CA ALA A 110 -3.41 -1.58 -12.03
C ALA A 110 -2.96 -1.17 -10.62
N ARG A 111 -1.65 -1.14 -10.38
CA ARG A 111 -1.07 -0.66 -9.11
C ARG A 111 -1.48 0.79 -8.80
N ILE A 112 -1.37 1.66 -9.80
CA ILE A 112 -1.65 3.09 -9.66
C ILE A 112 -3.14 3.33 -9.38
N GLU A 113 -4.04 2.67 -10.11
CA GLU A 113 -5.49 2.78 -9.91
C GLU A 113 -5.94 2.23 -8.55
N LEU A 114 -5.43 1.06 -8.16
CA LEU A 114 -5.75 0.46 -6.85
C LEU A 114 -5.24 1.31 -5.69
N ARG A 115 -4.08 1.98 -5.82
CA ARG A 115 -3.53 2.87 -4.79
C ARG A 115 -4.24 4.21 -4.70
N ALA A 116 -4.53 4.86 -5.83
CA ALA A 116 -5.21 6.17 -5.85
C ALA A 116 -6.56 6.13 -5.14
N ASN A 117 -7.27 5.01 -5.29
CA ASN A 117 -8.57 4.78 -4.67
C ASN A 117 -8.49 4.01 -3.33
N GLY A 118 -7.27 3.70 -2.87
CA GLY A 118 -6.98 2.87 -1.70
C GLY A 118 -6.25 3.59 -0.56
N LEU A 119 -6.18 4.93 -0.58
CA LEU A 119 -5.63 5.70 0.55
C LEU A 119 -6.51 5.48 1.79
N ARG A 120 -6.11 4.52 2.63
CA ARG A 120 -6.66 4.37 3.97
C ARG A 120 -6.40 5.68 4.73
N PRO A 121 -7.39 6.22 5.44
CA PRO A 121 -7.10 7.18 6.50
C PRO A 121 -6.07 6.52 7.43
N LYS A 122 -4.92 7.16 7.65
CA LYS A 122 -3.93 6.68 8.63
C LYS A 122 -4.65 6.46 9.96
N GLY A 123 -4.80 5.20 10.39
CA GLY A 123 -5.36 4.86 11.69
C GLY A 123 -6.63 4.01 11.69
N ASP A 124 -7.23 3.70 10.53
CA ASP A 124 -8.38 2.77 10.49
C ASP A 124 -8.08 1.51 9.64
N PRO A 125 -7.71 0.39 10.28
CA PRO A 125 -7.52 -0.89 9.59
C PRO A 125 -8.82 -1.51 9.05
N GLN A 126 -10.00 -0.95 9.38
CA GLN A 126 -11.31 -1.37 8.88
C GLN A 126 -11.90 -0.44 7.79
N SER A 127 -11.24 0.66 7.44
CA SER A 127 -11.71 1.51 6.34
C SER A 127 -11.78 0.67 5.06
N LEU A 128 -13.00 0.35 4.64
CA LEU A 128 -13.27 -0.46 3.45
C LEU A 128 -12.63 0.24 2.25
N LEU A 129 -11.64 -0.42 1.65
CA LEU A 129 -11.05 0.01 0.41
C LEU A 129 -12.18 0.14 -0.62
N LYS A 130 -12.30 1.31 -1.25
CA LYS A 130 -13.34 1.52 -2.25
C LYS A 130 -13.17 0.51 -3.39
N PRO A 131 -14.26 -0.08 -3.90
CA PRO A 131 -14.21 -0.86 -5.13
C PRO A 131 -13.56 -0.03 -6.24
N VAL A 132 -12.68 -0.68 -7.00
CA VAL A 132 -12.01 -0.09 -8.16
C VAL A 132 -12.36 -0.93 -9.37
N ASP A 133 -12.71 -0.29 -10.47
CA ASP A 133 -12.93 -0.98 -11.74
C ASP A 133 -11.75 -0.72 -12.67
N LEU A 134 -10.94 -1.78 -12.86
CA LEU A 134 -9.84 -1.77 -13.81
C LEU A 134 -10.38 -2.00 -15.23
N PRO A 135 -9.75 -1.44 -16.27
CA PRO A 135 -10.09 -1.72 -17.66
C PRO A 135 -10.11 -3.24 -17.94
N PRO A 136 -11.12 -3.78 -18.66
CA PRO A 136 -11.31 -5.23 -18.80
C PRO A 136 -10.09 -5.99 -19.33
N LYS A 137 -9.36 -5.40 -20.29
CA LYS A 137 -8.16 -6.03 -20.88
C LYS A 137 -7.01 -6.12 -19.88
N ILE A 138 -6.81 -5.07 -19.07
CA ILE A 138 -5.80 -5.04 -18.00
C ILE A 138 -6.19 -6.04 -16.90
N LEU A 139 -7.45 -6.03 -16.46
CA LEU A 139 -7.94 -6.98 -15.48
C LEU A 139 -7.79 -8.43 -15.97
N GLY A 140 -8.14 -8.70 -17.23
CA GLY A 140 -7.98 -10.02 -17.84
C GLY A 140 -6.52 -10.48 -17.90
N TYR A 141 -5.58 -9.57 -18.14
CA TYR A 141 -4.15 -9.87 -18.04
C TYR A 141 -3.74 -10.20 -16.59
N ILE A 142 -4.05 -9.32 -15.64
CA ILE A 142 -3.71 -9.50 -14.23
C ILE A 142 -4.31 -10.80 -13.66
N HIS A 143 -5.58 -11.08 -13.98
CA HIS A 143 -6.26 -12.31 -13.59
C HIS A 143 -5.55 -13.55 -14.16
N ARG A 144 -5.25 -13.58 -15.47
CA ARG A 144 -4.57 -14.73 -16.09
C ARG A 144 -3.19 -14.97 -15.48
N ALA A 145 -2.40 -13.91 -15.30
CA ALA A 145 -1.07 -14.00 -14.71
C ALA A 145 -1.11 -14.47 -13.25
N ALA A 146 -2.09 -14.00 -12.47
CA ALA A 146 -2.32 -14.44 -11.10
C ALA A 146 -2.75 -15.92 -11.03
N MET A 147 -3.70 -16.33 -11.87
CA MET A 147 -4.20 -17.72 -11.90
C MET A 147 -3.14 -18.72 -12.38
N SER A 148 -2.20 -18.31 -13.24
CA SER A 148 -1.08 -19.18 -13.64
C SER A 148 0.10 -19.17 -12.65
N ARG A 149 0.03 -18.37 -11.57
CA ARG A 149 1.14 -18.13 -10.62
C ARG A 149 2.44 -17.70 -11.32
N SER A 150 2.33 -16.99 -12.44
CA SER A 150 3.47 -16.62 -13.28
C SER A 150 4.18 -15.34 -12.80
N ASP A 151 3.47 -14.44 -12.12
CA ASP A 151 4.01 -13.18 -11.62
C ASP A 151 3.40 -12.82 -10.26
N TRP A 152 4.25 -12.75 -9.23
CA TRP A 152 3.84 -12.41 -7.86
C TRP A 152 3.24 -11.00 -7.75
N ARG A 153 3.67 -10.06 -8.61
CA ARG A 153 3.13 -8.69 -8.67
C ARG A 153 1.69 -8.73 -9.16
N ALA A 154 1.41 -9.50 -10.20
CA ALA A 154 0.06 -9.70 -10.72
C ALA A 154 -0.83 -10.42 -9.69
N MET A 155 -0.31 -11.44 -9.00
CA MET A 155 -1.01 -12.09 -7.89
C MET A 155 -1.39 -11.09 -6.79
N SER A 156 -0.45 -10.25 -6.35
CA SER A 156 -0.72 -9.23 -5.33
C SER A 156 -1.78 -8.22 -5.80
N LEU A 157 -1.71 -7.74 -7.04
CA LEU A 157 -2.70 -6.81 -7.59
C LEU A 157 -4.09 -7.45 -7.75
N TYR A 158 -4.13 -8.71 -8.19
CA TYR A 158 -5.38 -9.45 -8.28
C TYR A 158 -6.05 -9.61 -6.92
N LEU A 159 -5.27 -9.98 -5.88
CA LEU A 159 -5.80 -10.08 -4.51
C LEU A 159 -6.30 -8.74 -3.99
N ASP A 160 -5.54 -7.65 -4.18
CA ASP A 160 -5.98 -6.31 -3.78
C ASP A 160 -7.25 -5.88 -4.53
N TYR A 161 -7.40 -6.24 -5.80
CA TYR A 161 -8.62 -6.00 -6.57
C TYR A 161 -9.80 -6.85 -6.04
N ALA A 162 -9.61 -8.16 -5.89
CA ALA A 162 -10.67 -9.11 -5.55
C ALA A 162 -11.19 -8.88 -4.13
N LEU A 163 -10.31 -8.65 -3.15
CA LEU A 163 -10.67 -8.45 -1.74
C LEU A 163 -11.40 -7.13 -1.46
N ARG A 164 -11.53 -6.24 -2.45
CA ARG A 164 -12.33 -5.01 -2.37
C ARG A 164 -13.80 -5.21 -2.76
N LYS A 165 -14.15 -6.39 -3.26
CA LYS A 165 -15.47 -6.70 -3.79
C LYS A 165 -16.07 -7.88 -3.02
N PRO A 166 -17.40 -7.91 -2.81
CA PRO A 166 -18.07 -9.08 -2.24
C PRO A 166 -17.75 -10.33 -3.07
N GLN A 167 -17.41 -11.42 -2.40
CA GLN A 167 -17.07 -12.68 -3.05
C GLN A 167 -18.15 -13.74 -2.82
N ASN A 168 -18.22 -14.68 -3.76
CA ASN A 168 -18.89 -15.96 -3.51
C ASN A 168 -17.85 -16.96 -3.01
N LYS A 169 -18.31 -18.11 -2.50
CA LYS A 169 -17.44 -19.17 -1.94
C LYS A 169 -16.31 -19.58 -2.90
N VAL A 170 -16.59 -19.71 -4.20
CA VAL A 170 -15.60 -20.16 -5.19
C VAL A 170 -14.51 -19.09 -5.39
N THR A 171 -14.91 -17.83 -5.54
CA THR A 171 -13.96 -16.71 -5.67
C THR A 171 -13.14 -16.52 -4.40
N ALA A 172 -13.76 -16.64 -3.22
CA ALA A 172 -13.09 -16.55 -1.93
C ALA A 172 -12.06 -17.67 -1.75
N GLN A 173 -12.42 -18.91 -2.11
CA GLN A 173 -11.49 -20.03 -2.11
C GLN A 173 -10.30 -19.80 -3.05
N ASN A 174 -10.54 -19.31 -4.27
CA ASN A 174 -9.49 -19.02 -5.23
C ASN A 174 -8.56 -17.90 -4.73
N SER A 175 -9.12 -16.82 -4.19
CA SER A 175 -8.34 -15.73 -3.58
C SER A 175 -7.48 -16.25 -2.43
N TYR A 176 -8.05 -17.10 -1.56
CA TYR A 176 -7.30 -17.73 -0.47
C TYR A 176 -6.14 -18.57 -0.97
N GLN A 177 -6.36 -19.44 -1.97
CA GLN A 177 -5.29 -20.27 -2.55
C GLN A 177 -4.17 -19.43 -3.19
N ILE A 178 -4.52 -18.38 -3.95
CA ILE A 178 -3.54 -17.46 -4.53
C ILE A 178 -2.75 -16.74 -3.43
N ALA A 179 -3.41 -16.32 -2.35
CA ALA A 179 -2.72 -15.67 -1.23
C ALA A 179 -1.78 -16.62 -0.48
N VAL A 180 -2.15 -17.90 -0.34
CA VAL A 180 -1.27 -18.94 0.20
C VAL A 180 -0.03 -19.09 -0.69
N ASP A 181 -0.20 -19.20 -2.00
CA ASP A 181 0.92 -19.31 -2.95
C ASP A 181 1.81 -18.05 -2.91
N LEU A 182 1.21 -16.86 -2.93
CA LEU A 182 1.93 -15.58 -2.86
C LEU A 182 2.78 -15.49 -1.59
N SER A 183 2.24 -15.93 -0.43
CA SER A 183 2.97 -15.91 0.84
C SER A 183 4.22 -16.80 0.86
N ARG A 184 4.30 -17.78 -0.06
CA ARG A 184 5.46 -18.67 -0.24
C ARG A 184 6.47 -18.10 -1.24
N MET A 185 6.00 -17.33 -2.21
CA MET A 185 6.83 -16.76 -3.29
C MET A 185 7.51 -15.45 -2.91
N ALA A 186 6.87 -14.62 -2.10
CA ALA A 186 7.36 -13.29 -1.73
C ALA A 186 7.82 -13.25 -0.26
N GLY A 187 9.12 -13.02 -0.06
CA GLY A 187 9.73 -12.81 1.26
C GLY A 187 10.10 -11.34 1.51
N PRO A 188 10.46 -10.96 2.75
CA PRO A 188 10.77 -9.57 3.11
C PRO A 188 11.80 -8.91 2.19
N SER A 189 12.86 -9.63 1.79
CA SER A 189 13.90 -9.14 0.88
C SER A 189 13.46 -8.93 -0.57
N SER A 190 12.37 -9.56 -1.00
CA SER A 190 11.84 -9.42 -2.38
C SER A 190 10.88 -8.23 -2.54
N THR A 191 10.45 -7.64 -1.43
CA THR A 191 9.41 -6.59 -1.34
C THR A 191 9.86 -5.37 -0.56
N ASN A 192 10.87 -5.51 0.32
CA ASN A 192 11.57 -4.39 0.93
C ASN A 192 12.78 -4.07 0.06
N VAL A 193 12.58 -3.13 -0.84
CA VAL A 193 13.67 -2.25 -1.24
C VAL A 193 13.46 -1.01 -0.39
N ASP A 194 14.30 -0.82 0.62
CA ASP A 194 14.20 0.34 1.51
C ASP A 194 14.31 1.69 0.76
N ASP A 195 14.73 1.67 -0.52
CA ASP A 195 14.77 2.79 -1.47
C ASP A 195 13.53 2.94 -2.37
N VAL A 196 12.55 2.03 -2.31
CA VAL A 196 11.34 2.13 -3.14
C VAL A 196 10.32 3.04 -2.46
N SER A 197 9.91 4.07 -3.19
CA SER A 197 8.95 5.07 -2.73
C SER A 197 7.71 4.36 -2.14
N PRO A 198 7.11 4.85 -1.04
CA PRO A 198 5.86 4.30 -0.52
C PRO A 198 4.76 4.15 -1.59
N SER A 199 4.79 4.98 -2.66
CA SER A 199 3.87 4.90 -3.80
C SER A 199 4.07 3.68 -4.70
N GLU A 200 5.21 3.02 -4.63
CA GLU A 200 5.60 1.90 -5.48
C GLU A 200 5.47 0.53 -4.78
N ARG A 201 5.15 0.52 -3.48
CA ARG A 201 5.04 -0.69 -2.65
C ARG A 201 3.77 -1.47 -2.95
N TYR A 202 3.87 -2.79 -2.99
CA TYR A 202 2.73 -3.71 -2.99
C TYR A 202 2.19 -3.89 -1.56
N GLU A 203 0.97 -4.39 -1.42
CA GLU A 203 0.48 -4.81 -0.09
C GLU A 203 1.24 -6.07 0.34
N LEU A 204 1.47 -6.20 1.65
CA LEU A 204 2.32 -7.28 2.15
C LEU A 204 1.61 -8.65 2.01
N PRO A 205 2.31 -9.70 1.57
CA PRO A 205 1.72 -11.03 1.36
C PRO A 205 1.01 -11.58 2.59
N TRP A 206 1.56 -11.35 3.80
CA TRP A 206 0.92 -11.81 5.05
C TRP A 206 -0.45 -11.15 5.26
N PHE A 207 -0.59 -9.87 4.89
CA PHE A 207 -1.83 -9.12 5.07
C PHE A 207 -2.88 -9.58 4.05
N GLN A 208 -2.46 -9.81 2.80
CA GLN A 208 -3.35 -10.34 1.77
C GLN A 208 -3.82 -11.77 2.11
N LEU A 209 -2.94 -12.61 2.66
CA LEU A 209 -3.30 -13.94 3.16
C LEU A 209 -4.28 -13.86 4.33
N GLN A 210 -4.03 -12.99 5.31
CA GLN A 210 -4.95 -12.78 6.43
C GLN A 210 -6.34 -12.38 5.95
N LYS A 211 -6.44 -11.42 5.03
CA LYS A 211 -7.72 -10.96 4.46
C LYS A 211 -8.43 -12.03 3.63
N ALA A 212 -7.70 -12.76 2.79
CA ALA A 212 -8.29 -13.81 2.00
C ALA A 212 -8.73 -15.01 2.85
N ALA A 213 -8.01 -15.31 3.93
CA ALA A 213 -8.42 -16.34 4.88
C ALA A 213 -9.70 -15.94 5.63
N ASP A 214 -9.79 -14.70 6.11
CA ASP A 214 -10.97 -14.12 6.77
C ASP A 214 -12.21 -14.18 5.87
N GLU A 215 -12.08 -13.71 4.62
CA GLU A 215 -13.16 -13.73 3.62
C GLU A 215 -13.61 -15.17 3.30
N TYR A 216 -12.66 -16.10 3.14
CA TYR A 216 -13.00 -17.48 2.84
C TYR A 216 -13.63 -18.21 4.02
N TYR A 217 -13.13 -17.97 5.24
CA TYR A 217 -13.67 -18.53 6.48
C TYR A 217 -15.15 -18.22 6.65
N ALA A 218 -15.58 -17.01 6.30
CA ALA A 218 -16.99 -16.59 6.37
C ALA A 218 -17.94 -17.43 5.50
N HIS A 219 -17.43 -18.20 4.54
CA HIS A 219 -18.21 -19.12 3.68
C HIS A 219 -18.14 -20.59 4.11
N LEU A 220 -17.45 -20.89 5.22
CA LEU A 220 -17.28 -22.25 5.71
C LEU A 220 -18.18 -22.52 6.93
N PRO A 221 -18.66 -23.76 7.09
CA PRO A 221 -19.29 -24.18 8.35
C PRO A 221 -18.26 -24.12 9.49
N GLU A 222 -18.63 -23.52 10.63
CA GLU A 222 -17.74 -23.30 11.78
C GLU A 222 -17.05 -24.58 12.27
N ASP A 223 -17.78 -25.71 12.28
CA ASP A 223 -17.25 -27.00 12.75
C ASP A 223 -16.53 -27.83 11.67
N SER A 224 -16.29 -27.25 10.49
CA SER A 224 -15.60 -27.99 9.42
C SER A 224 -14.09 -28.08 9.66
N PRO A 225 -13.43 -29.21 9.35
CA PRO A 225 -11.97 -29.31 9.39
C PRO A 225 -11.27 -28.26 8.50
N GLU A 226 -11.93 -27.86 7.41
CA GLU A 226 -11.48 -26.81 6.51
C GLU A 226 -11.48 -25.44 7.20
N ALA A 227 -12.55 -25.08 7.93
CA ALA A 227 -12.62 -23.84 8.71
C ALA A 227 -11.49 -23.76 9.74
N ALA A 228 -11.24 -24.86 10.48
CA ALA A 228 -10.13 -24.93 11.43
C ALA A 228 -8.77 -24.70 10.75
N SER A 229 -8.53 -25.31 9.58
CA SER A 229 -7.30 -25.10 8.82
C SER A 229 -7.12 -23.67 8.31
N VAL A 230 -8.20 -23.03 7.84
CA VAL A 230 -8.18 -21.65 7.36
C VAL A 230 -7.89 -20.70 8.53
N GLN A 231 -8.51 -20.93 9.68
CA GLN A 231 -8.28 -20.14 10.90
C GLN A 231 -6.84 -20.26 11.40
N GLN A 232 -6.25 -21.46 11.36
CA GLN A 232 -4.82 -21.64 11.68
C GLN A 232 -3.93 -20.84 10.71
N MET A 233 -4.27 -20.82 9.42
CA MET A 233 -3.51 -20.06 8.43
C MET A 233 -3.64 -18.54 8.64
N TYR A 234 -4.84 -18.06 9.01
CA TYR A 234 -5.08 -16.68 9.42
C TYR A 234 -4.15 -16.27 10.57
N VAL A 235 -4.10 -17.06 11.65
CA VAL A 235 -3.24 -16.78 12.82
C VAL A 235 -1.77 -16.87 12.44
N LYS A 236 -1.38 -17.84 11.61
CA LYS A 236 -0.02 -17.96 11.09
C LYS A 236 0.38 -16.74 10.26
N ALA A 237 -0.52 -16.21 9.45
CA ALA A 237 -0.28 -15.02 8.65
C ALA A 237 -0.01 -13.80 9.54
N LEU A 238 -0.81 -13.61 10.59
CA LEU A 238 -0.58 -12.54 11.59
C LEU A 238 0.78 -12.67 12.28
N ASN A 239 1.12 -13.86 12.77
CA ASN A 239 2.43 -14.10 13.39
C ASN A 239 3.57 -13.89 12.39
N THR A 240 3.39 -14.25 11.11
CA THR A 240 4.37 -13.99 10.05
C THR A 240 4.56 -12.48 9.83
N GLY A 241 3.47 -11.71 9.73
CA GLY A 241 3.52 -10.26 9.60
C GLY A 241 4.25 -9.59 10.75
N ARG A 242 4.07 -10.11 11.96
CA ARG A 242 4.74 -9.64 13.15
C ARG A 242 6.22 -10.01 13.20
N ASP A 243 6.54 -11.29 13.03
CA ASP A 243 7.88 -11.84 13.33
C ASP A 243 8.85 -11.69 12.15
N ARG A 244 8.35 -11.78 10.91
CA ARG A 244 9.19 -11.72 9.70
C ARG A 244 9.17 -10.37 9.02
N TRP A 245 8.03 -9.67 9.07
CA TRP A 245 7.86 -8.38 8.39
C TRP A 245 7.95 -7.19 9.35
N ASN A 246 7.92 -7.44 10.66
CA ASN A 246 7.87 -6.40 11.70
C ASN A 246 6.77 -5.34 11.45
N ASP A 247 5.64 -5.77 10.88
CA ASP A 247 4.53 -4.88 10.56
C ASP A 247 3.63 -4.66 11.78
N SER A 248 3.45 -3.40 12.18
CA SER A 248 2.64 -3.01 13.32
C SER A 248 1.18 -3.37 13.21
N ARG A 249 0.65 -3.44 11.97
CA ARG A 249 -0.74 -3.84 11.70
C ARG A 249 -0.99 -5.27 12.15
N ALA A 250 0.02 -6.14 12.03
CA ALA A 250 -0.10 -7.52 12.48
C ALA A 250 -0.20 -7.62 14.01
N ALA A 251 0.61 -6.85 14.73
CA ALA A 251 0.54 -6.77 16.19
C ALA A 251 -0.79 -6.19 16.68
N GLU A 252 -1.31 -5.17 15.99
CA GLU A 252 -2.60 -4.57 16.30
C GLU A 252 -3.77 -5.55 16.06
N LEU A 253 -3.77 -6.27 14.93
CA LEU A 253 -4.80 -7.25 14.63
C LEU A 253 -4.77 -8.42 15.63
N LEU A 254 -3.58 -8.87 16.05
CA LEU A 254 -3.45 -9.86 17.12
C LEU A 254 -4.06 -9.36 18.43
N LEU A 255 -3.78 -8.12 18.84
CA LEU A 255 -4.33 -7.51 20.07
C LEU A 255 -5.86 -7.42 20.08
N ARG A 256 -6.52 -7.42 18.91
CA ARG A 256 -7.98 -7.42 18.78
C ARG A 256 -8.61 -8.80 18.98
N ASN A 257 -7.82 -9.87 18.88
CA ASN A 257 -8.26 -11.23 19.18
C ASN A 257 -8.28 -11.43 20.71
N THR A 258 -9.26 -10.80 21.36
CA THR A 258 -9.35 -10.67 22.83
C THR A 258 -9.54 -12.00 23.55
N ASP A 259 -10.08 -13.00 22.85
CA ASP A 259 -10.37 -14.32 23.43
C ASP A 259 -9.08 -15.13 23.68
N GLU A 260 -7.98 -14.74 23.04
CA GLU A 260 -6.67 -15.42 23.15
C GLU A 260 -5.64 -14.63 23.97
N ILE A 261 -5.84 -13.33 24.20
CA ILE A 261 -4.83 -12.46 24.81
C ILE A 261 -5.42 -11.69 26.00
N THR A 262 -5.10 -12.17 27.20
CA THR A 262 -5.50 -11.51 28.46
C THR A 262 -4.80 -10.15 28.63
N PRO A 263 -5.52 -9.05 28.87
CA PRO A 263 -4.92 -7.75 29.16
C PRO A 263 -3.93 -7.80 30.33
N GLY A 264 -2.75 -7.21 30.14
CA GLY A 264 -1.69 -7.18 31.16
C GLY A 264 -0.81 -8.43 31.23
N SER A 265 -1.11 -9.49 30.46
CA SER A 265 -0.20 -10.63 30.28
C SER A 265 1.09 -10.21 29.56
N THR A 266 2.17 -11.00 29.70
CA THR A 266 3.44 -10.75 29.00
C THR A 266 3.23 -10.62 27.49
N ARG A 267 2.41 -11.52 26.90
CA ARG A 267 2.08 -11.48 25.48
C ARG A 267 1.36 -10.21 25.06
N TRP A 268 0.43 -9.73 25.89
CA TRP A 268 -0.28 -8.48 25.64
C TRP A 268 0.67 -7.29 25.64
N VAL A 269 1.58 -7.22 26.63
CA VAL A 269 2.59 -6.14 26.74
C VAL A 269 3.56 -6.16 25.56
N GLU A 270 4.03 -7.34 25.13
CA GLU A 270 4.91 -7.49 23.96
C GLU A 270 4.28 -6.93 22.68
N LEU A 271 3.05 -7.34 22.38
CA LEU A 271 2.33 -6.91 21.19
C LEU A 271 2.03 -5.40 21.22
N LEU A 272 1.66 -4.88 22.39
CA LEU A 272 1.45 -3.44 22.58
C LEU A 272 2.73 -2.64 22.39
N THR A 273 3.84 -3.14 22.93
CA THR A 273 5.16 -2.52 22.77
C THR A 273 5.56 -2.48 21.30
N GLN A 274 5.41 -3.58 20.58
CA GLN A 274 5.74 -3.63 19.16
C GLN A 274 4.87 -2.68 18.32
N ALA A 275 3.55 -2.65 18.56
CA ALA A 275 2.66 -1.73 17.88
C ALA A 275 2.97 -0.25 18.22
N ALA A 276 3.30 0.04 19.48
CA ALA A 276 3.66 1.38 19.95
C ALA A 276 5.00 1.86 19.36
N MET A 277 6.03 1.01 19.30
CA MET A 277 7.32 1.33 18.69
C MET A 277 7.21 1.72 17.21
N GLN A 278 6.17 1.23 16.54
CA GLN A 278 5.86 1.55 15.14
C GLN A 278 4.92 2.75 14.99
N GLY A 279 4.65 3.48 16.07
CA GLY A 279 3.92 4.74 16.08
C GLY A 279 2.39 4.61 16.10
N ASN A 280 1.82 3.45 16.47
CA ASN A 280 0.38 3.34 16.66
C ASN A 280 -0.06 4.12 17.93
N PRO A 281 -0.86 5.19 17.81
CA PRO A 281 -1.15 6.08 18.93
C PRO A 281 -1.96 5.41 20.04
N ASP A 282 -2.90 4.53 19.71
CA ASP A 282 -3.73 3.85 20.71
C ASP A 282 -2.94 2.81 21.50
N SER A 283 -1.98 2.16 20.84
CA SER A 283 -1.06 1.22 21.47
C SER A 283 -0.10 1.96 22.40
N CYS A 284 0.47 3.10 21.97
CA CYS A 284 1.26 3.98 22.84
C CYS A 284 0.46 4.40 24.09
N PHE A 285 -0.81 4.79 23.91
CA PHE A 285 -1.67 5.21 25.02
C PHE A 285 -1.94 4.06 26.00
N LYS A 286 -2.36 2.89 25.50
CA LYS A 286 -2.66 1.71 26.31
C LYS A 286 -1.42 1.20 27.06
N LEU A 287 -0.26 1.19 26.42
CA LEU A 287 1.01 0.80 27.02
C LEU A 287 1.43 1.78 28.12
N GLY A 288 1.37 3.08 27.82
CA GLY A 288 1.66 4.13 28.81
C GLY A 288 0.74 4.03 30.02
N HIS A 289 -0.56 3.84 29.81
CA HIS A 289 -1.54 3.67 30.89
C HIS A 289 -1.34 2.39 31.71
N TYR A 290 -0.94 1.27 31.07
CA TYR A 290 -0.58 0.06 31.79
C TYR A 290 0.66 0.28 32.67
N LEU A 291 1.70 0.91 32.13
CA LEU A 291 2.92 1.22 32.86
C LEU A 291 2.69 2.22 33.99
N LEU A 292 1.81 3.22 33.81
CA LEU A 292 1.41 4.13 34.89
C LEU A 292 0.90 3.35 36.11
N ARG A 293 0.04 2.36 35.90
CA ARG A 293 -0.49 1.50 36.97
C ARG A 293 0.60 0.66 37.63
N GLN A 294 1.53 0.10 36.85
CA GLN A 294 2.64 -0.71 37.38
C GLN A 294 3.66 0.13 38.15
N GLU A 295 3.91 1.36 37.70
CA GLU A 295 4.77 2.35 38.35
C GLU A 295 4.12 3.00 39.57
N GLY A 296 2.82 2.72 39.84
CA GLY A 296 2.10 3.22 41.01
C GLY A 296 1.55 4.65 40.88
N TRP A 297 1.40 5.17 39.66
CA TRP A 297 0.76 6.46 39.44
C TRP A 297 -0.75 6.35 39.69
N HIS A 298 -1.22 6.91 40.79
CA HIS A 298 -2.63 6.95 41.17
C HIS A 298 -3.10 8.39 41.44
N PRO A 299 -4.36 8.73 41.12
CA PRO A 299 -5.03 9.87 41.75
C PRO A 299 -5.08 9.61 43.27
N ASP A 300 -4.86 10.63 44.09
CA ASP A 300 -4.97 10.59 45.57
C ASP A 300 -3.78 10.02 46.36
N CYS A 301 -2.67 9.63 45.73
CA CYS A 301 -1.44 9.28 46.44
C CYS A 301 -0.61 10.53 46.81
N LEU A 302 -1.19 11.40 47.65
CA LEU A 302 -0.50 12.56 48.23
C LEU A 302 0.74 12.08 49.02
N GLY A 303 1.93 12.29 48.46
CA GLY A 303 3.19 12.03 49.14
C GLY A 303 3.85 10.67 48.84
N SER A 304 3.42 9.95 47.80
CA SER A 304 4.22 8.80 47.32
C SER A 304 5.56 9.26 46.73
N THR A 305 6.61 8.50 46.97
CA THR A 305 7.93 8.73 46.36
C THR A 305 7.78 8.66 44.85
N ARG A 306 8.36 9.66 44.14
CA ARG A 306 8.38 9.70 42.68
C ARG A 306 8.74 8.30 42.14
N PRO A 307 7.95 7.72 41.23
CA PRO A 307 8.32 6.47 40.60
C PRO A 307 9.69 6.60 39.93
N GLN A 308 10.49 5.54 39.99
CA GLN A 308 11.87 5.57 39.48
C GLN A 308 11.97 5.78 37.96
N SER A 309 10.86 5.59 37.24
CA SER A 309 10.79 5.68 35.78
C SER A 309 9.74 6.70 35.31
N ARG A 310 10.01 7.33 34.15
CA ARG A 310 9.06 8.15 33.39
C ARG A 310 8.65 7.49 32.07
N THR A 311 8.94 6.20 31.88
CA THR A 311 8.67 5.49 30.63
C THR A 311 7.18 5.53 30.28
N SER A 312 6.29 5.42 31.27
CA SER A 312 4.84 5.57 31.09
C SER A 312 4.43 6.92 30.49
N PHE A 313 5.02 8.01 30.97
CA PHE A 313 4.79 9.37 30.48
C PHE A 313 5.25 9.51 29.03
N TRP A 314 6.42 8.98 28.69
CA TRP A 314 6.96 9.06 27.32
C TRP A 314 6.03 8.40 26.31
N TRP A 315 5.43 7.26 26.66
CA TRP A 315 4.47 6.59 25.78
C TRP A 315 3.18 7.39 25.58
N ILE A 316 2.68 8.06 26.61
CA ILE A 316 1.48 8.92 26.51
C ILE A 316 1.79 10.19 25.71
N GLU A 317 2.98 10.77 25.87
CA GLU A 317 3.45 11.91 25.07
C GLU A 317 3.60 11.52 23.59
N LEU A 318 4.24 10.39 23.30
CA LEU A 318 4.37 9.84 21.95
C LEU A 318 2.99 9.60 21.32
N SER A 319 2.05 9.08 22.10
CA SER A 319 0.65 8.92 21.68
C SER A 319 -0.01 10.26 21.34
N ALA A 320 0.15 11.28 22.19
CA ALA A 320 -0.38 12.61 21.96
C ALA A 320 0.23 13.28 20.72
N TYR A 321 1.55 13.15 20.55
CA TYR A 321 2.28 13.66 19.38
C TYR A 321 1.83 12.98 18.09
N ALA A 322 1.68 11.65 18.08
CA ALA A 322 1.18 10.90 16.93
C ALA A 322 -0.25 11.33 16.54
N MET A 323 -1.01 11.87 17.49
CA MET A 323 -2.39 12.33 17.30
C MET A 323 -2.51 13.85 17.08
N ARG A 324 -1.42 14.56 16.77
CA ARG A 324 -1.41 16.02 16.52
C ARG A 324 -2.44 16.53 15.49
N HIS A 325 -2.81 15.69 14.53
CA HIS A 325 -3.81 16.01 13.51
C HIS A 325 -5.27 15.87 14.02
N TYR A 326 -5.43 15.33 15.24
CA TYR A 326 -6.68 15.16 15.96
C TYR A 326 -6.62 15.93 17.28
N PRO A 327 -6.75 17.27 17.25
CA PRO A 327 -6.39 18.15 18.37
C PRO A 327 -7.16 17.86 19.67
N VAL A 328 -8.40 17.39 19.58
CA VAL A 328 -9.20 16.97 20.76
C VAL A 328 -8.53 15.79 21.48
N TRP A 329 -8.16 14.76 20.72
CA TRP A 329 -7.56 13.55 21.24
C TRP A 329 -6.13 13.76 21.73
N ALA A 330 -5.35 14.62 21.05
CA ALA A 330 -4.03 15.02 21.53
C ALA A 330 -4.13 15.80 22.85
N ARG A 331 -5.06 16.76 22.95
CA ARG A 331 -5.28 17.55 24.16
C ARG A 331 -5.73 16.69 25.34
N GLN A 332 -6.63 15.74 25.12
CA GLN A 332 -7.07 14.81 26.19
C GLN A 332 -5.89 14.01 26.78
N ARG A 333 -4.96 13.56 25.93
CA ARG A 333 -3.77 12.81 26.39
C ARG A 333 -2.79 13.69 27.17
N TYR A 334 -2.56 14.93 26.73
CA TYR A 334 -1.73 15.87 27.50
C TYR A 334 -2.41 16.30 28.81
N LEU A 335 -3.72 16.51 28.80
CA LEU A 335 -4.49 16.84 30.00
C LEU A 335 -4.43 15.71 31.03
N LEU A 336 -4.48 14.44 30.59
CA LEU A 336 -4.29 13.29 31.48
C LEU A 336 -2.95 13.37 32.23
N LEU A 337 -1.86 13.68 31.52
CA LEU A 337 -0.53 13.85 32.14
C LEU A 337 -0.49 15.03 33.11
N ALA A 338 -1.09 16.16 32.71
CA ALA A 338 -1.17 17.35 33.57
C ALA A 338 -1.92 17.07 34.88
N VAL A 339 -3.06 16.38 34.80
CA VAL A 339 -3.86 16.01 35.97
C VAL A 339 -3.08 15.03 36.85
N LEU A 340 -2.50 13.97 36.27
CA LEU A 340 -1.70 13.00 37.04
C LEU A 340 -0.54 13.65 37.80
N LEU A 341 0.19 14.58 37.17
CA LEU A 341 1.27 15.32 37.82
C LEU A 341 0.75 16.22 38.94
N ARG A 342 -0.37 16.92 38.71
CA ARG A 342 -0.97 17.81 39.71
C ARG A 342 -1.43 17.03 40.94
N GLU A 343 -2.15 15.93 40.75
CA GLU A 343 -2.66 15.08 41.85
C GLU A 343 -1.52 14.43 42.66
N ASN A 344 -0.32 14.31 42.09
CA ASN A 344 0.87 13.77 42.77
C ASN A 344 1.84 14.86 43.26
N GLY A 345 1.41 16.14 43.32
CA GLY A 345 2.20 17.24 43.90
C GLY A 345 3.24 17.88 42.97
N PHE A 346 3.23 17.57 41.66
CA PHE A 346 4.16 18.08 40.65
C PHE A 346 3.57 19.23 39.81
N GLU A 347 2.95 20.23 40.46
CA GLU A 347 2.21 21.31 39.78
C GLU A 347 3.03 22.11 38.75
N LYS A 348 4.33 22.32 39.00
CA LYS A 348 5.20 23.06 38.07
C LYS A 348 5.41 22.29 36.76
N GLU A 349 5.56 20.97 36.84
CA GLU A 349 5.70 20.10 35.67
C GLU A 349 4.35 19.96 34.95
N ALA A 350 3.22 19.91 35.68
CA ALA A 350 1.89 19.85 35.07
C ALA A 350 1.63 21.02 34.10
N LYS A 351 2.17 22.22 34.38
CA LYS A 351 2.01 23.41 33.53
C LYS A 351 2.62 23.27 32.14
N SER A 352 3.59 22.40 31.90
CA SER A 352 4.15 22.21 30.55
C SER A 352 3.24 21.42 29.62
N TYR A 353 2.16 20.84 30.14
CA TYR A 353 1.19 20.01 29.40
C TYR A 353 -0.19 20.69 29.24
N LEU A 354 -0.37 21.89 29.79
CA LEU A 354 -1.55 22.74 29.67
C LEU A 354 -1.28 23.86 28.67
#